data_AF-A0AA48L6Y2-F1
#
_entry.id   AF-A0AA48L6Y2-F1
#
_cell.length_a   1.000
_cell.length_b   1.000
_cell.length_c   1.000
_cell.angle_alpha   90.00
_cell.angle_beta   90.00
_cell.angle_gamma   90.00
#
_symmetry.space_group_name_H-M   'P 1'
#
loop_
_entity.id
_entity.type
_entity.pdbx_description
1 polymer ?
#
loop_
_entity_poly.entity_id
_entity_poly.type
_entity_poly.pdbx_seq_one_letter_code
_entity_poly.pdbx_strand_id
1 'polypeptide(L)'
;MKPPASQLPRLLASLPKEGMHALVRPVQWPANSFWRINRSKLKFSTQDGKEELRAHGTAWGQLFWRGKYLPHARKRQEKVSGSLKWKWVHIPMRSLDDKTRASVEATALPEPLVKPQRVQIKARHIAAMEAEAEAETAGPIAADEAKPTQ
;
A
#
# COMPACT_ATOMS: atom_id res chain seq x y z
N MET A 1 -31.59 14.78 -2.62
CA MET A 1 -30.94 15.29 -3.85
C MET A 1 -29.95 14.26 -4.36
N LYS A 2 -29.99 13.90 -5.66
CA LYS A 2 -28.98 13.00 -6.26
C LYS A 2 -27.69 13.80 -6.47
N PRO A 3 -26.52 13.30 -6.02
CA PRO A 3 -25.26 14.02 -6.21
C PRO A 3 -24.91 14.13 -7.71
N PRO A 4 -24.25 15.23 -8.13
CA PRO A 4 -23.88 15.43 -9.52
C PRO A 4 -22.94 14.31 -9.97
N ALA A 5 -23.36 13.58 -10.99
CA ALA A 5 -22.62 12.44 -11.51
C ALA A 5 -21.81 12.86 -12.74
N SER A 6 -20.49 12.85 -12.64
CA SER A 6 -19.58 13.29 -13.71
C SER A 6 -18.45 12.28 -13.94
N GLN A 7 -17.64 12.49 -14.97
CA GLN A 7 -16.39 11.74 -15.12
C GLN A 7 -15.47 12.01 -13.92
N LEU A 8 -14.65 11.03 -13.55
CA LEU A 8 -13.79 11.13 -12.36
C LEU A 8 -12.84 12.34 -12.42
N PRO A 9 -12.11 12.63 -13.52
CA PRO A 9 -11.19 13.76 -13.54
C PRO A 9 -11.91 15.10 -13.36
N ARG A 10 -13.10 15.25 -13.95
CA ARG A 10 -13.95 16.45 -13.78
C ARG A 10 -14.49 16.58 -12.36
N LEU A 11 -14.86 15.44 -11.75
CA LEU A 11 -15.29 15.40 -10.35
C LEU A 11 -14.16 15.85 -9.42
N LEU A 12 -12.96 15.28 -9.60
CA LEU A 12 -11.79 15.61 -8.79
C LEU A 12 -11.33 17.05 -8.98
N ALA A 13 -11.42 17.59 -10.20
CA ALA A 13 -11.16 18.99 -10.49
C ALA A 13 -12.10 19.95 -9.75
N SER A 14 -13.35 19.53 -9.49
CA SER A 14 -14.31 20.34 -8.72
C SER A 14 -14.10 20.29 -7.21
N LEU A 15 -13.29 19.36 -6.71
CA LEU A 15 -13.05 19.16 -5.29
C LEU A 15 -11.78 19.90 -4.83
N PRO A 16 -11.71 20.31 -3.56
CA PRO A 16 -10.50 20.93 -3.01
C PRO A 16 -9.32 19.95 -3.08
N LYS A 17 -8.12 20.49 -3.31
CA LYS A 17 -6.87 19.72 -3.41
C LYS A 17 -6.97 18.54 -4.39
N GLU A 18 -7.66 18.76 -5.53
CA GLU A 18 -7.89 17.74 -6.57
C GLU A 18 -8.61 16.47 -6.06
N GLY A 19 -9.43 16.61 -5.00
CA GLY A 19 -10.11 15.48 -4.39
C GLY A 19 -9.19 14.51 -3.64
N MET A 20 -8.07 15.01 -3.11
CA MET A 20 -7.24 14.25 -2.18
C MET A 20 -8.08 13.79 -0.96
N HIS A 21 -7.98 12.51 -0.63
CA HIS A 21 -8.79 11.80 0.37
C HIS A 21 -10.30 11.80 0.11
N ALA A 22 -10.76 12.23 -1.06
CA ALA A 22 -12.15 12.13 -1.44
C ALA A 22 -12.56 10.67 -1.58
N LEU A 23 -13.78 10.37 -1.13
CA LEU A 23 -14.41 9.07 -1.29
C LEU A 23 -15.30 9.14 -2.51
N VAL A 24 -15.01 8.31 -3.50
CA VAL A 24 -15.69 8.36 -4.80
C VAL A 24 -16.16 6.98 -5.20
N ARG A 25 -17.36 6.89 -5.77
CA ARG A 25 -17.84 5.63 -6.35
C ARG A 25 -18.48 5.84 -7.71
N PRO A 26 -18.44 4.82 -8.58
CA PRO A 26 -19.33 4.75 -9.73
C PRO A 26 -20.79 4.69 -9.28
N VAL A 27 -21.70 5.33 -10.02
CA VAL A 27 -23.14 5.33 -9.70
C VAL A 27 -23.73 3.91 -9.69
N GLN A 28 -23.18 3.01 -10.50
CA GLN A 28 -23.61 1.61 -10.60
C GLN A 28 -23.16 0.74 -9.43
N TRP A 29 -22.22 1.22 -8.60
CA TRP A 29 -21.70 0.45 -7.49
C TRP A 29 -22.63 0.51 -6.27
N PRO A 30 -22.64 -0.56 -5.45
CA PRO A 30 -23.40 -0.57 -4.21
C PRO A 30 -22.86 0.49 -3.24
N ALA A 31 -23.69 0.89 -2.28
CA ALA A 31 -23.37 2.02 -1.42
C ALA A 31 -22.04 1.87 -0.64
N ASN A 32 -21.74 0.61 -0.28
CA ASN A 32 -20.61 0.24 0.56
C ASN A 32 -19.34 -0.06 -0.26
N SER A 33 -19.34 0.22 -1.56
CA SER A 33 -18.16 0.08 -2.42
C SER A 33 -17.74 1.44 -2.97
N PHE A 34 -16.49 1.83 -2.70
CA PHE A 34 -15.94 3.11 -3.13
C PHE A 34 -14.41 3.08 -3.17
N TRP A 35 -13.85 4.10 -3.78
CA TRP A 35 -12.43 4.38 -3.80
C TRP A 35 -12.12 5.56 -2.87
N ARG A 36 -11.08 5.42 -2.05
CA ARG A 36 -10.45 6.56 -1.39
C ARG A 36 -9.30 7.04 -2.24
N ILE A 37 -9.41 8.26 -2.76
CA ILE A 37 -8.35 8.85 -3.59
C ILE A 37 -7.20 9.29 -2.69
N ASN A 38 -5.98 8.88 -3.01
CA ASN A 38 -4.77 9.31 -2.29
C ASN A 38 -3.91 10.23 -3.16
N ARG A 39 -3.89 9.99 -4.47
CA ARG A 39 -3.13 10.79 -5.42
C ARG A 39 -3.94 10.99 -6.69
N SER A 40 -3.93 12.20 -7.20
CA SER A 40 -4.40 12.57 -8.53
C SER A 40 -3.25 13.10 -9.37
N LYS A 41 -3.34 12.92 -10.68
CA LYS A 41 -2.53 13.63 -11.67
C LYS A 41 -3.50 14.14 -12.72
N LEU A 42 -4.04 15.32 -12.48
CA LEU A 42 -4.94 16.00 -13.39
C LEU A 42 -4.14 16.90 -14.33
N LYS A 43 -4.63 17.02 -15.56
CA LYS A 43 -4.18 17.94 -16.58
C LYS A 43 -5.41 18.69 -17.05
N PHE A 44 -5.31 20.01 -17.08
CA PHE A 44 -6.34 20.88 -17.59
C PHE A 44 -5.97 21.25 -19.03
N SER A 45 -6.87 20.96 -19.97
CA SER A 45 -6.74 21.41 -21.34
C SER A 45 -7.90 22.33 -21.65
N THR A 46 -7.59 23.50 -22.19
CA THR A 46 -8.58 24.31 -22.90
C THR A 46 -8.77 23.65 -24.27
N GLN A 47 -10.01 23.44 -24.68
CA GLN A 47 -10.31 22.99 -26.04
C GLN A 47 -10.49 24.25 -26.89
N ASP A 48 -9.61 24.48 -27.87
CA ASP A 48 -9.69 25.64 -28.75
C ASP A 48 -11.09 25.72 -29.39
N GLY A 49 -11.81 26.82 -29.11
CA GLY A 49 -13.18 27.08 -29.59
C GLY A 49 -14.31 26.76 -28.61
N LYS A 50 -14.03 26.17 -27.44
CA LYS A 50 -15.01 26.02 -26.34
C LYS A 50 -14.38 26.47 -25.03
N GLU A 51 -14.96 27.46 -24.37
CA GLU A 51 -14.62 27.88 -22.99
C GLU A 51 -14.82 26.77 -21.92
N GLU A 52 -15.03 25.52 -22.31
CA GLU A 52 -15.12 24.39 -21.40
C GLU A 52 -13.71 23.87 -21.05
N LEU A 53 -13.27 24.16 -19.82
CA LEU A 53 -12.10 23.51 -19.20
C LEU A 53 -12.32 22.00 -19.13
N ARG A 54 -11.56 21.23 -19.93
CA ARG A 54 -11.55 19.77 -19.84
C ARG A 54 -10.45 19.30 -18.90
N ALA A 55 -10.86 18.65 -17.82
CA ALA A 55 -9.97 17.92 -16.93
C ALA A 55 -9.76 16.51 -17.47
N HIS A 56 -8.50 16.14 -17.71
CA HIS A 56 -8.07 14.79 -18.05
C HIS A 56 -7.05 14.31 -17.02
N GLY A 57 -6.95 13.01 -16.78
CA GLY A 57 -5.94 12.55 -15.84
C GLY A 57 -6.15 11.14 -15.32
N THR A 58 -5.26 10.79 -14.40
CA THR A 58 -5.25 9.51 -13.71
C THR A 58 -5.30 9.74 -12.20
N ALA A 59 -6.04 8.89 -11.51
CA ALA A 59 -6.11 8.89 -10.06
C ALA A 59 -5.63 7.54 -9.52
N TRP A 60 -5.08 7.56 -8.31
CA TRP A 60 -4.68 6.39 -7.54
C TRP A 60 -5.32 6.45 -6.17
N GLY A 61 -5.71 5.28 -5.68
CA GLY A 61 -6.45 5.19 -4.45
C GLY A 61 -6.46 3.79 -3.85
N GLN A 62 -7.23 3.69 -2.79
CA GLN A 62 -7.51 2.46 -2.06
C GLN A 62 -8.93 2.01 -2.37
N LEU A 63 -9.08 0.75 -2.75
CA LEU A 63 -10.38 0.16 -3.04
C LEU A 63 -11.01 -0.35 -1.74
N PHE A 64 -12.23 0.10 -1.49
CA PHE A 64 -13.12 -0.47 -0.49
C PHE A 64 -14.25 -1.16 -1.23
N TRP A 65 -14.39 -2.46 -1.03
CA TRP A 65 -15.43 -3.25 -1.66
C TRP A 65 -16.34 -3.83 -0.59
N ARG A 66 -17.64 -3.53 -0.67
CA ARG A 66 -18.66 -4.03 0.27
C ARG A 66 -18.27 -3.77 1.74
N GLY A 67 -17.69 -2.61 2.02
CA GLY A 67 -17.26 -2.16 3.35
C GLY A 67 -15.94 -2.77 3.82
N LYS A 68 -15.27 -3.58 3.00
CA LYS A 68 -13.96 -4.17 3.32
C LYS A 68 -12.86 -3.46 2.54
N TYR A 69 -11.74 -3.19 3.20
CA TYR A 69 -10.54 -2.72 2.53
C TYR A 69 -9.92 -3.87 1.72
N LEU A 70 -9.68 -3.63 0.43
CA LEU A 70 -8.96 -4.56 -0.45
C LEU A 70 -7.55 -4.00 -0.70
N PRO A 71 -6.54 -4.44 0.06
CA PRO A 71 -5.16 -4.09 -0.24
C PRO A 71 -4.72 -4.78 -1.53
N HIS A 72 -4.02 -4.05 -2.39
CA HIS A 72 -3.42 -4.63 -3.58
C HIS A 72 -2.10 -5.31 -3.20
N ALA A 73 -1.92 -6.58 -3.57
CA ALA A 73 -0.83 -7.44 -3.08
C ALA A 73 0.59 -6.87 -3.25
N ARG A 74 0.80 -5.99 -4.24
CA ARG A 74 2.12 -5.39 -4.54
C ARG A 74 2.20 -3.88 -4.31
N LYS A 75 1.07 -3.20 -4.16
CA LYS A 75 1.03 -1.72 -4.20
C LYS A 75 0.12 -1.22 -3.10
N ARG A 76 0.59 -0.23 -2.33
CA ARG A 76 -0.26 0.46 -1.35
C ARG A 76 -1.41 1.24 -1.98
N GLN A 77 -1.28 1.58 -3.27
CA GLN A 77 -2.24 2.38 -4.03
C GLN A 77 -2.42 1.78 -5.43
N GLU A 78 -3.68 1.63 -5.84
CA GLU A 78 -4.05 1.11 -7.14
C GLU A 78 -4.54 2.24 -8.05
N LYS A 79 -4.27 2.12 -9.36
CA LYS A 79 -4.77 3.05 -10.35
C LYS A 79 -6.28 2.86 -10.48
N VAL A 80 -7.05 3.92 -10.32
CA VAL A 80 -8.50 3.87 -10.49
C VAL A 80 -8.83 3.61 -11.95
N SER A 81 -9.39 2.44 -12.23
CA SER A 81 -9.83 2.04 -13.57
C SER A 81 -11.20 2.63 -13.90
N GLY A 82 -11.50 2.81 -15.19
CA GLY A 82 -12.81 3.31 -15.62
C GLY A 82 -13.10 4.79 -15.30
N SER A 83 -12.07 5.60 -15.02
CA SER A 83 -12.19 7.01 -14.62
C SER A 83 -12.96 7.88 -15.63
N LEU A 84 -12.80 7.63 -16.93
CA LEU A 84 -13.55 8.32 -17.99
C LEU A 84 -14.84 7.60 -18.43
N LYS A 85 -14.93 6.28 -18.19
CA LYS A 85 -16.04 5.44 -18.69
C LYS A 85 -17.29 5.60 -17.85
N TRP A 86 -17.13 5.67 -16.53
CA TRP A 86 -18.26 5.65 -15.60
C TRP A 86 -18.63 7.04 -15.12
N LYS A 87 -19.90 7.19 -14.70
CA LYS A 87 -20.32 8.35 -13.93
C LYS A 87 -19.96 8.12 -12.47
N TRP A 88 -19.16 9.02 -11.93
CA TRP A 88 -18.65 9.00 -10.57
C TRP A 88 -19.39 10.01 -9.71
N VAL A 89 -19.49 9.67 -8.43
CA VAL A 89 -20.15 10.46 -7.40
C VAL A 89 -19.22 10.55 -6.21
N HIS A 90 -19.11 11.74 -5.64
CA HIS A 90 -18.47 11.98 -4.36
C HIS A 90 -19.39 11.56 -3.21
N ILE A 91 -18.84 10.78 -2.28
CA ILE A 91 -19.51 10.33 -1.07
C ILE A 91 -18.95 11.13 0.10
N PRO A 92 -19.77 11.92 0.80
CA PRO A 92 -19.32 12.59 2.00
C PRO A 92 -19.05 11.54 3.10
N MET A 93 -17.95 11.67 3.83
CA MET A 93 -17.54 10.66 4.84
C MET A 93 -18.61 10.41 5.91
N ARG A 94 -19.44 11.41 6.21
CA ARG A 94 -20.59 11.33 7.13
C ARG A 94 -21.73 10.42 6.68
N SER A 95 -21.81 10.06 5.39
CA SER A 95 -22.88 9.21 4.87
C SER A 95 -22.50 7.72 4.80
N LEU A 96 -21.37 7.34 5.41
CA LEU A 96 -20.91 5.97 5.46
C LEU A 96 -21.33 5.32 6.76
N ASP A 97 -21.64 4.02 6.69
CA ASP A 97 -21.87 3.19 7.87
C ASP A 97 -20.66 3.23 8.81
N ASP A 98 -20.88 3.18 10.13
CA ASP A 98 -19.81 3.26 11.13
C ASP A 98 -18.71 2.22 10.93
N LYS A 99 -19.09 0.99 10.57
CA LYS A 99 -18.15 -0.09 10.24
C LYS A 99 -17.23 0.26 9.08
N THR A 100 -17.80 0.89 8.07
CA THR A 100 -17.08 1.28 6.86
C THR A 100 -16.21 2.49 7.12
N ARG A 101 -16.71 3.46 7.90
CA ARG A 101 -15.95 4.61 8.38
C ARG A 101 -14.74 4.19 9.20
N ALA A 102 -14.91 3.28 10.16
CA ALA A 102 -13.82 2.73 10.96
C ALA A 102 -12.75 2.07 10.08
N SER A 103 -13.14 1.36 9.02
CA SER A 103 -12.20 0.75 8.08
C SER A 103 -11.38 1.78 7.28
N VAL A 104 -12.03 2.86 6.86
CA VAL A 104 -11.36 3.98 6.16
C VAL A 104 -10.38 4.70 7.08
N GLU A 105 -10.78 4.92 8.33
CA GLU A 105 -9.99 5.62 9.35
C GLU A 105 -8.82 4.77 9.86
N ALA A 106 -9.03 3.47 10.08
CA ALA A 106 -7.96 2.52 10.38
C ALA A 106 -6.86 2.51 9.30
N THR A 107 -7.24 2.73 8.04
CA THR A 107 -6.28 2.83 6.92
C THR A 107 -5.56 4.19 6.87
N ALA A 108 -6.09 5.23 7.52
CA ALA A 108 -5.49 6.57 7.54
C ALA A 108 -4.28 6.68 8.48
N LEU A 109 -4.17 5.79 9.47
CA LEU A 109 -3.00 5.71 10.34
C LEU A 109 -1.85 5.10 9.54
N PRO A 110 -0.70 5.78 9.41
CA PRO A 110 0.48 5.18 8.83
C PRO A 110 0.91 4.05 9.75
N GLU A 111 0.55 2.80 9.41
CA GLU A 111 1.20 1.64 10.02
C GLU A 111 2.71 1.82 9.86
N PRO A 112 3.49 1.89 10.96
CA PRO A 112 4.93 1.88 10.86
C PRO A 112 5.32 0.60 10.14
N LEU A 113 6.18 0.76 9.14
CA LEU A 113 6.76 -0.31 8.34
C LEU A 113 7.40 -1.39 9.25
N VAL A 114 6.62 -2.39 9.66
CA VAL A 114 7.18 -3.70 10.01
C VAL A 114 7.60 -4.32 8.68
N LYS A 115 8.82 -3.98 8.26
CA LYS A 115 9.51 -4.69 7.18
C LYS A 115 9.48 -6.18 7.56
N PRO A 116 9.03 -7.10 6.70
CA PRO A 116 9.27 -8.51 6.97
C PRO A 116 10.79 -8.66 7.06
N GLN A 117 11.28 -9.02 8.26
CA GLN A 117 12.67 -9.36 8.48
C GLN A 117 12.95 -10.53 7.53
N ARG A 118 13.58 -10.23 6.40
CA ARG A 118 14.04 -11.23 5.45
C ARG A 118 15.08 -12.04 6.21
N VAL A 119 14.66 -13.17 6.77
CA VAL A 119 15.51 -14.11 7.50
C VAL A 119 16.74 -14.37 6.66
N GLN A 120 17.88 -13.82 7.09
CA GLN A 120 19.18 -14.07 6.49
C GLN A 120 19.59 -15.50 6.84
N ILE A 121 19.11 -16.48 6.06
CA ILE A 121 19.45 -17.90 6.26
C ILE A 121 20.93 -18.19 5.88
N LYS A 122 21.66 -17.24 5.28
CA LYS A 122 23.01 -17.47 4.72
C LYS A 122 24.17 -16.79 5.47
N ALA A 123 24.08 -16.62 6.79
CA ALA A 123 25.23 -16.21 7.62
C ALA A 123 25.73 -17.31 8.58
N ARG A 124 25.01 -18.43 8.70
CA ARG A 124 25.39 -19.53 9.62
C ARG A 124 26.31 -20.60 9.04
N HIS A 125 26.59 -20.58 7.74
CA HIS A 125 27.39 -21.65 7.12
C HIS A 125 28.89 -21.34 7.04
N ILE A 126 29.30 -20.07 7.12
CA ILE A 126 30.72 -19.68 7.04
C ILE A 126 31.41 -19.84 8.40
N ALA A 127 30.73 -19.53 9.51
CA ALA A 127 31.29 -19.72 10.86
C ALA A 127 31.42 -21.19 11.31
N ALA A 128 30.75 -22.13 10.63
CA ALA A 128 30.84 -23.56 10.95
C ALA A 128 32.01 -24.25 10.24
N MET A 129 32.44 -23.77 9.06
CA MET A 129 33.60 -24.36 8.36
C MET A 129 34.95 -23.89 8.92
N GLU A 130 35.01 -22.74 9.59
CA GLU A 130 36.26 -22.24 10.18
C GLU A 130 36.59 -22.92 11.52
N ALA A 131 35.58 -23.45 12.23
CA ALA A 131 35.78 -24.14 13.51
C ALA A 131 36.25 -25.61 13.36
N GLU A 132 36.08 -26.24 12.20
CA GLU A 132 36.61 -27.60 11.96
C GLU A 132 38.07 -27.61 11.49
N ALA A 133 38.61 -26.48 11.01
CA ALA A 133 40.01 -26.38 10.57
C ALA A 133 41.01 -26.18 11.72
N GLU A 134 40.56 -25.72 12.90
CA GLU A 134 41.43 -25.45 14.05
C GLU A 134 41.55 -26.63 15.03
N ALA A 135 40.74 -27.68 14.88
CA ALA A 135 40.73 -28.84 15.77
C ALA A 135 41.71 -29.97 15.35
N GLU A 136 42.32 -29.90 14.16
CA GLU A 136 43.19 -30.97 13.62
C GLU A 136 44.70 -30.66 13.73
N THR A 137 45.13 -29.83 14.70
CA THR A 137 46.56 -29.59 14.96
C THR A 137 46.95 -29.65 16.45
N ALA A 138 46.23 -30.41 17.26
CA ALA A 138 46.59 -30.60 18.67
C ALA A 138 46.51 -32.08 19.13
N GLY A 139 47.61 -32.80 18.90
CA GLY A 139 48.07 -33.92 19.74
C GLY A 139 48.51 -35.17 18.96
N PRO A 140 49.41 -36.02 19.51
CA PRO A 140 49.98 -36.01 20.86
C PRO A 140 51.54 -36.09 20.87
N ILE A 141 52.19 -35.46 21.86
CA ILE A 141 53.56 -35.83 22.26
C ILE A 141 53.48 -36.41 23.67
N ALA A 142 53.77 -37.70 23.75
CA ALA A 142 53.98 -38.46 24.96
C ALA A 142 55.33 -38.11 25.60
N ALA A 143 55.33 -37.88 26.91
CA ALA A 143 56.47 -37.88 27.85
C ALA A 143 55.88 -37.40 29.20
N ASP A 144 56.20 -37.90 30.39
CA ASP A 144 57.22 -38.81 30.84
C ASP A 144 56.78 -39.28 32.24
N GLU A 145 57.01 -40.55 32.53
CA GLU A 145 56.68 -41.23 33.78
C GLU A 145 57.83 -41.01 34.77
N ALA A 146 57.61 -40.25 35.85
CA ALA A 146 58.57 -40.12 36.94
C ALA A 146 57.93 -40.49 38.28
N LYS A 147 58.34 -41.66 38.80
CA LYS A 147 58.16 -42.16 40.18
C LYS A 147 58.67 -41.16 41.23
N PRO A 148 58.22 -41.24 42.50
CA PRO A 148 59.00 -42.04 43.47
C PRO A 148 58.21 -42.83 44.54
N THR A 149 58.79 -43.99 44.88
CA THR A 149 59.10 -44.51 46.23
C THR A 149 58.00 -44.76 47.27
N GLN A 150 57.81 -46.05 47.61
CA GLN A 150 58.14 -46.60 48.94
C GLN A 150 58.84 -47.95 48.77
#